data_AF-A0A8D4VR75-F1
#
_entry.id   AF-A0A8D4VR75-F1
#
_cell.length_a   1.000
_cell.length_b   1.000
_cell.length_c   1.000
_cell.angle_alpha   90.00
_cell.angle_beta   90.00
_cell.angle_gamma   90.00
#
_symmetry.space_group_name_H-M   'P 1'
#
loop_
_entity.id
_entity.type
_entity.pdbx_description
1 polymer ?
#
loop_
_entity_poly.entity_id
_entity_poly.type
_entity_poly.pdbx_seq_one_letter_code
_entity_poly.pdbx_strand_id
1 'polypeptide(L)' 'MLCPCSGTRKSKILALYQQGVTDLESISLRTGACSGCGGCEADMLAFLAECAEAAAEAPISGAGRA' A
#
# COMPACT_ATOMS: atom_id res chain seq x y z
N MET A 1 -5.11 2.16 -11.93
CA MET A 1 -5.58 0.86 -11.41
C MET A 1 -4.35 0.00 -11.15
N LEU A 2 -4.31 -0.83 -10.11
CA LEU A 2 -3.11 -1.59 -9.75
C LEU A 2 -3.25 -3.10 -10.07
N CYS A 3 -4.41 -3.70 -9.78
CA CYS A 3 -4.72 -5.07 -10.19
C CYS A 3 -5.99 -5.08 -11.06
N PRO A 4 -5.91 -5.43 -12.36
CA PRO A 4 -7.08 -5.48 -13.22
C PRO A 4 -8.05 -6.62 -12.86
N CYS A 5 -7.54 -7.75 -12.36
CA CYS A 5 -8.35 -8.93 -12.04
C CYS A 5 -9.34 -8.69 -10.89
N SER A 6 -8.88 -8.05 -9.81
CA SER A 6 -9.71 -7.81 -8.62
C SER A 6 -10.31 -6.40 -8.55
N GLY A 7 -9.92 -5.50 -9.46
CA GLY A 7 -10.36 -4.11 -9.41
C GLY A 7 -9.53 -3.22 -8.48
N THR A 8 -8.48 -3.75 -7.85
CA THR A 8 -7.72 -3.04 -6.81
C THR A 8 -6.98 -1.82 -7.37
N ARG A 9 -7.10 -0.69 -6.66
CA ARG A 9 -6.49 0.61 -7.01
C ARG A 9 -5.48 1.01 -5.93
N LYS A 10 -4.47 1.81 -6.32
CA LYS A 10 -3.48 2.38 -5.39
C LYS A 10 -4.10 3.07 -4.18
N SER A 11 -5.22 3.80 -4.35
CA SER A 11 -5.93 4.45 -3.24
C SER A 11 -6.47 3.48 -2.18
N LYS A 12 -6.93 2.29 -2.57
CA LYS A 12 -7.38 1.25 -1.64
C LYS A 12 -6.20 0.68 -0.86
N ILE A 13 -5.06 0.46 -1.53
CA ILE A 13 -3.82 -0.01 -0.90
C ILE A 13 -3.30 1.03 0.10
N LEU A 14 -3.26 2.30 -0.28
CA LEU A 14 -2.84 3.39 0.60
C LEU A 14 -3.74 3.53 1.84
N ALA A 15 -5.06 3.35 1.67
CA ALA A 15 -5.99 3.35 2.80
C ALA A 15 -5.74 2.19 3.76
N LEU A 16 -5.40 1.00 3.24
CA LEU A 16 -5.02 -0.16 4.05
C LEU A 16 -3.68 0.05 4.75
N TYR A 17 -2.71 0.64 4.07
CA TYR A 17 -1.41 0.98 4.62
C TYR A 17 -1.53 1.94 5.81
N GLN A 18 -2.35 2.99 5.68
CA GLN A 18 -2.65 3.92 6.78
C GLN A 18 -3.40 3.28 7.96
N GLN A 19 -4.07 2.14 7.74
CA GLN A 19 -4.69 1.34 8.79
C GLN A 19 -3.70 0.35 9.44
N GLY A 20 -2.42 0.40 9.06
CA GLY A 20 -1.37 -0.49 9.56
C GLY A 20 -1.23 -1.80 8.80
N VAL A 21 -1.94 -1.99 7.68
CA VAL A 21 -1.79 -3.17 6.83
C VAL A 21 -0.72 -2.89 5.80
N THR A 22 0.52 -3.23 6.12
CA THR A 22 1.71 -2.87 5.32
C THR A 22 2.32 -4.04 4.55
N ASP A 23 1.89 -5.27 4.81
CA ASP A 23 2.39 -6.48 4.16
C ASP A 23 1.52 -6.92 2.97
N LEU A 24 2.19 -7.46 1.94
CA LEU A 24 1.54 -7.89 0.69
C LEU A 24 0.49 -8.99 0.92
N GLU A 25 0.74 -9.89 1.86
CA GLU A 25 -0.15 -11.03 2.15
C GLU A 25 -1.49 -10.57 2.73
N SER A 26 -1.46 -9.73 3.77
CA SER A 26 -2.66 -9.16 4.39
C SER A 26 -3.43 -8.27 3.43
N ILE A 27 -2.72 -7.56 2.55
CA ILE A 27 -3.34 -6.77 1.48
C ILE A 27 -4.01 -7.68 0.46
N SER A 28 -3.35 -8.77 0.05
CA SER A 28 -3.91 -9.80 -0.84
C SER A 28 -5.19 -10.38 -0.26
N LEU A 29 -5.17 -10.82 1.01
CA LEU A 29 -6.33 -11.36 1.72
C LEU A 29 -7.51 -10.37 1.78
N ARG A 30 -7.24 -9.08 1.95
CA ARG A 30 -8.28 -8.04 2.06
C ARG A 30 -8.81 -7.53 0.73
N THR A 31 -8.08 -7.71 -0.37
CA THR A 31 -8.40 -7.08 -1.66
C THR A 31 -8.54 -8.07 -2.81
N GLY A 32 -8.13 -9.32 -2.64
CA GLY A 32 -8.01 -10.33 -3.69
C GLY A 32 -6.95 -10.00 -4.76
N ALA A 33 -6.16 -8.93 -4.58
CA ALA A 33 -5.05 -8.64 -5.47
C ALA A 33 -3.93 -9.67 -5.27
N CYS A 34 -3.18 -9.98 -6.33
CA CYS A 34 -2.15 -11.04 -6.36
C CYS A 34 -2.67 -12.49 -6.20
N SER A 35 -3.95 -12.73 -5.88
CA SER A 35 -4.51 -14.10 -5.80
C SER A 35 -4.96 -14.66 -7.17
N GLY A 36 -4.93 -13.85 -8.23
CA GLY A 36 -5.37 -14.20 -9.58
C GLY A 36 -4.21 -14.51 -10.54
N CYS A 37 -3.97 -13.61 -11.50
CA CYS A 37 -2.96 -13.81 -12.55
C CYS A 37 -1.50 -13.51 -12.15
N GLY A 38 -1.25 -12.98 -10.93
CA GLY A 38 0.09 -12.57 -10.47
C GLY A 38 0.67 -11.32 -11.14
N GLY A 39 0.11 -10.84 -12.25
CA GLY A 39 0.70 -9.76 -13.05
C GLY A 39 0.86 -8.39 -12.35
N CYS A 40 0.26 -8.20 -11.17
CA CYS A 40 0.39 -6.96 -10.38
C CYS A 40 1.35 -7.08 -9.18
N GLU A 41 2.01 -8.22 -8.98
CA GLU A 41 2.84 -8.47 -7.80
C GLU A 41 4.03 -7.49 -7.71
N ALA A 42 4.75 -7.30 -8.81
CA ALA A 42 5.88 -6.37 -8.87
C ALA A 42 5.43 -4.92 -8.61
N ASP A 43 4.34 -4.47 -9.24
CA ASP A 43 3.78 -3.13 -9.03
C ASP A 43 3.26 -2.92 -7.60
N MET A 44 2.69 -3.96 -6.98
CA MET A 44 2.25 -3.90 -5.58
C MET A 44 3.44 -3.75 -4.64
N LEU A 45 4.50 -4.55 -4.81
CA LEU A 45 5.71 -4.47 -3.98
C LEU A 45 6.40 -3.11 -4.14
N ALA A 46 6.52 -2.62 -5.38
CA ALA A 46 7.06 -1.29 -5.66
C ALA A 46 6.23 -0.21 -4.95
N PHE A 47 4.91 -0.26 -5.07
CA PHE A 47 4.04 0.73 -4.43
C PHE A 47 4.08 0.69 -2.89
N LEU A 48 4.24 -0.49 -2.29
CA LEU A 48 4.42 -0.61 -0.85
C LEU A 48 5.76 -0.04 -0.38
N ALA A 49 6.82 -0.25 -1.16
CA ALA A 49 8.10 0.38 -0.91
C ALA A 49 7.99 1.91 -1.01
N GLU A 50 7.34 2.45 -2.05
CA GLU A 50 7.05 3.88 -2.18
C GLU A 50 6.31 4.43 -0.95
N CYS A 51 5.32 3.69 -0.41
CA CYS A 51 4.59 4.08 0.79
C CYS A 51 5.47 4.06 2.05
N ALA A 52 6.38 3.10 2.16
CA ALA A 52 7.31 3.01 3.28
C ALA A 52 8.33 4.15 3.28
N GLU A 53 8.90 4.47 2.11
CA GLU A 53 9.82 5.60 1.94
C GLU A 53 9.09 6.93 2.22
N ALA A 54 7.88 7.11 1.70
CA ALA A 54 7.06 8.29 1.99
C ALA A 54 6.70 8.44 3.48
N ALA A 55 6.53 7.33 4.20
CA ALA A 55 6.34 7.33 5.65
C ALA A 55 7.65 7.61 6.41
N ALA A 56 8.80 7.20 5.85
CA ALA A 56 10.13 7.41 6.42
C ALA A 56 10.70 8.81 6.15
N GLU A 57 10.25 9.51 5.10
CA GLU A 57 10.56 10.92 4.80
C GLU A 57 9.68 11.92 5.59
N ALA A 58 8.77 11.43 6.43
CA ALA A 58 7.96 12.25 7.34
C ALA A 58 8.61 12.67 8.70
N PRO A 59 9.94 12.73 8.93
CA PRO A 59 10.48 13.38 10.11
C PRO A 59 11.10 14.75 9.78
N ILE A 60 10.29 15.82 9.87
CA ILE A 60 10.56 17.05 10.67
C ILE A 60 9.40 18.05 10.58
N SER A 61 8.44 17.98 11.53
CA SER A 61 8.03 19.18 12.28
C SER A 61 7.28 18.74 13.53
N GLY A 62 8.04 18.55 14.61
CA GLY A 62 7.48 18.77 15.93
C GLY A 62 7.19 20.26 16.08
N ALA A 63 5.95 20.59 16.43
CA ALA A 63 5.63 21.84 17.09
C ALA A 63 4.49 21.60 18.08
N GLY A 64 4.86 21.30 19.32
CA GLY A 64 4.05 21.78 20.45
C GLY A 64 4.08 23.31 20.47
N ARG A 65 2.91 23.91 20.65
CA ARG A 65 2.54 25.28 21.07
C ARG A 65 1.04 25.39 20.73
N ALA A 66 0.09 25.68 21.63
CA ALA A 66 0.10 26.32 22.94
C ALA A 66 -1.00 25.72 23.83
#